data_AF-A0A7V5YR58-F1
#
_entry.id   AF-A0A7V5YR58-F1
#
_cell.length_a   1.000
_cell.length_b   1.000
_cell.length_c   1.000
_cell.angle_alpha   90.00
_cell.angle_beta   90.00
_cell.angle_gamma   90.00
#
_symmetry.space_group_name_H-M   'P 1'
#
loop_
_entity.id
_entity.type
_entity.pdbx_description
1 polymer ?
#
loop_
_entity_poly.entity_id
_entity_poly.type
_entity_poly.pdbx_seq_one_letter_code
_entity_poly.pdbx_strand_id
1 'polypeptide(L)'
;FLDCTAPDLRTTVEQLVQRGVERVIVLPYFLTEGRHTMHDLPQLVEKIRETFPGVEIDVADTLDGHPGILQALLDRVRSRLDRGA
;
A
#
# COMPACT_ATOMS: atom_id res chain seq x y z
N PHE A 1 6.79 -4.13 -4.45
CA PHE A 1 5.58 -4.48 -5.22
C PHE A 1 5.44 -3.71 -6.52
N LEU A 2 5.62 -2.38 -6.56
CA LEU A 2 5.47 -1.60 -7.81
C LEU A 2 6.77 -1.39 -8.60
N ASP A 3 7.94 -1.56 -7.97
CA ASP A 3 9.24 -1.57 -8.67
C ASP A 3 10.08 -2.80 -8.27
N CYS A 4 10.45 -3.60 -9.28
CA CYS A 4 11.57 -4.57 -9.33
C CYS A 4 11.91 -5.35 -8.04
N THR A 5 10.91 -5.74 -7.26
CA THR A 5 11.09 -6.42 -5.97
C THR A 5 10.17 -7.62 -5.90
N ALA A 6 10.75 -8.80 -5.67
CA ALA A 6 10.02 -10.04 -5.44
C ALA A 6 9.80 -10.26 -3.93
N PRO A 7 8.67 -10.86 -3.52
CA PRO A 7 7.53 -11.25 -4.37
C PRO A 7 6.75 -10.03 -4.87
N ASP A 8 6.18 -10.14 -6.08
CA ASP A 8 5.24 -9.14 -6.57
C ASP A 8 3.84 -9.33 -5.94
N LEU A 9 2.91 -8.42 -6.25
CA LEU A 9 1.57 -8.45 -5.65
C LEU A 9 0.81 -9.73 -6.04
N ARG A 10 0.92 -10.18 -7.30
CA ARG A 10 0.22 -11.39 -7.78
C ARG A 10 0.75 -12.62 -7.06
N THR A 11 2.06 -12.81 -7.02
CA THR A 11 2.69 -13.95 -6.33
C THR A 11 2.33 -13.94 -4.84
N THR A 12 2.29 -12.76 -4.22
CA THR A 12 1.91 -12.64 -2.81
C THR A 12 0.45 -13.03 -2.59
N VAL A 13 -0.48 -12.56 -3.42
CA VAL A 13 -1.90 -12.94 -3.32
C VAL A 13 -2.06 -14.44 -3.55
N GLU A 14 -1.41 -15.02 -4.56
CA GLU A 14 -1.45 -16.46 -4.83
C GLU A 14 -1.02 -17.29 -3.60
N GLN A 15 0.08 -16.89 -2.95
CA GLN A 15 0.54 -17.54 -1.72
C GLN A 15 -0.48 -17.41 -0.57
N LEU A 16 -1.18 -16.29 -0.46
CA LEU A 16 -2.24 -16.09 0.53
C LEU A 16 -3.46 -16.98 0.22
N VAL A 17 -3.86 -17.07 -1.06
CA VAL A 17 -4.96 -17.96 -1.50
C VAL A 17 -4.63 -19.41 -1.16
N GLN A 18 -3.42 -19.87 -1.44
CA GLN A 18 -2.97 -21.23 -1.12
C GLN A 18 -3.01 -21.52 0.39
N ARG A 19 -2.98 -20.50 1.23
CA ARG A 19 -3.09 -20.59 2.69
C ARG A 19 -4.54 -20.48 3.19
N GLY A 20 -5.52 -20.39 2.29
CA GLY A 20 -6.95 -20.27 2.62
C GLY A 20 -7.38 -18.86 3.03
N VAL A 21 -6.63 -17.83 2.64
CA VAL A 21 -7.04 -16.44 2.87
C VAL A 21 -8.10 -16.05 1.85
N GLU A 22 -9.25 -15.60 2.33
CA GLU A 22 -10.40 -15.20 1.50
C GLU A 22 -10.51 -13.68 1.33
N ARG A 23 -9.77 -12.90 2.13
CA ARG A 23 -9.77 -11.43 2.06
C ARG A 23 -8.38 -10.83 2.20
N VAL A 24 -8.04 -9.92 1.28
CA VAL A 24 -6.76 -9.22 1.21
C VAL A 24 -7.00 -7.71 1.15
N ILE A 25 -6.33 -6.95 2.01
CA ILE A 25 -6.33 -5.48 1.95
C ILE A 25 -4.96 -5.02 1.47
N VAL A 26 -4.92 -4.35 0.34
CA VAL A 26 -3.72 -3.76 -0.25
C VAL A 26 -3.61 -2.32 0.22
N LEU A 27 -2.63 -2.04 1.08
CA LEU A 27 -2.31 -0.68 1.51
C LEU A 27 -1.18 -0.10 0.63
N PRO A 28 -1.46 0.88 -0.23
CA PRO A 28 -0.43 1.57 -0.99
C PRO A 28 0.44 2.44 -0.08
N TYR A 29 1.71 2.08 0.08
CA TYR A 29 2.68 2.87 0.85
C TYR A 29 3.19 4.08 0.04
N PHE A 30 2.31 5.05 -0.18
CA PHE A 30 2.60 6.33 -0.80
C PHE A 30 2.13 7.46 0.11
N LEU A 31 2.92 8.54 0.19
CA LEU A 31 2.57 9.72 0.99
C LEU A 31 1.52 10.61 0.32
N THR A 32 1.43 10.56 -1.00
CA THR A 32 0.51 11.35 -1.81
C THR A 32 0.00 10.51 -2.97
N GLU A 33 -1.16 10.88 -3.51
CA GLU A 33 -1.65 10.26 -4.74
C GLU A 33 -0.74 10.60 -5.93
N GLY A 34 -0.36 9.58 -6.70
CA GLY A 34 0.48 9.72 -7.89
C GLY A 34 -0.08 8.92 -9.05
N ARG A 35 0.39 9.23 -10.27
CA ARG A 35 -0.08 8.60 -11.52
C ARG A 35 0.01 7.07 -11.51
N HIS A 36 1.03 6.52 -10.86
CA HIS A 36 1.22 5.07 -10.69
C HIS A 36 0.21 4.43 -9.74
N THR A 37 -0.16 5.12 -8.67
CA THR A 37 -1.14 4.62 -7.69
C THR A 37 -2.55 4.67 -8.23
N MET A 38 -2.87 5.66 -9.06
CA MET A 38 -4.21 5.84 -9.63
C MET A 38 -4.53 4.94 -10.83
N HIS A 39 -3.52 4.44 -11.55
CA HIS A 39 -3.76 3.67 -12.77
C HIS A 39 -3.17 2.25 -12.73
N ASP A 40 -1.92 2.09 -12.30
CA ASP A 40 -1.23 0.79 -12.42
C ASP A 40 -1.73 -0.19 -11.36
N LEU A 41 -1.90 0.27 -10.11
CA LEU A 41 -2.36 -0.57 -9.01
C LEU A 41 -3.81 -1.07 -9.22
N PRO A 42 -4.80 -0.24 -9.59
CA PRO A 42 -6.14 -0.72 -9.88
C PRO A 42 -6.16 -1.76 -11.00
N GLN A 43 -5.43 -1.53 -12.10
CA GLN A 43 -5.36 -2.49 -13.21
C GLN A 43 -4.72 -3.82 -12.80
N LEU A 44 -3.69 -3.77 -11.95
CA LEU A 44 -3.05 -4.97 -11.42
C LEU A 44 -4.01 -5.76 -10.52
N VAL A 45 -4.74 -5.07 -9.65
CA VAL A 45 -5.72 -5.68 -8.74
C VAL A 45 -6.87 -6.32 -9.52
N GLU A 46 -7.41 -5.66 -10.54
CA GLU A 46 -8.45 -6.25 -11.40
C GLU A 46 -7.99 -7.57 -12.04
N LYS A 47 -6.77 -7.60 -12.62
CA LYS A 47 -6.21 -8.84 -13.19
C LYS A 47 -6.05 -9.96 -12.16
N ILE A 48 -5.79 -9.61 -10.90
CA ILE A 48 -5.67 -10.60 -9.81
C ILE A 48 -7.05 -11.09 -9.42
N ARG A 49 -8.06 -10.21 -9.30
CA ARG A 49 -9.46 -10.56 -9.04
C ARG A 49 -10.01 -11.52 -10.10
N GLU A 50 -9.71 -11.27 -11.38
CA GLU A 50 -10.05 -12.18 -12.49
C GLU A 50 -9.40 -13.57 -12.34
N THR A 51 -8.19 -13.63 -11.79
CA THR A 51 -7.46 -14.90 -11.58
C THR A 51 -7.97 -15.66 -10.36
N PHE A 52 -8.36 -14.95 -9.30
CA PHE A 52 -8.76 -15.53 -8.01
C PHE A 52 -10.14 -15.00 -7.58
N PRO A 53 -11.24 -15.41 -8.24
CA PRO A 53 -12.58 -14.85 -8.01
C PRO A 53 -13.17 -15.16 -6.61
N GLY A 54 -12.59 -16.12 -5.89
CA GLY A 54 -13.00 -16.47 -4.52
C GLY A 54 -12.33 -15.62 -3.43
N VAL A 55 -11.50 -14.64 -3.79
CA VAL A 55 -10.78 -13.78 -2.85
C VAL A 55 -11.25 -12.34 -3.00
N GLU A 56 -11.72 -11.76 -1.90
CA GLU A 56 -12.03 -10.34 -1.81
C GLU A 56 -10.72 -9.55 -1.69
N ILE A 57 -10.49 -8.62 -2.62
CA ILE A 57 -9.29 -7.78 -2.60
C ILE A 57 -9.75 -6.33 -2.51
N ASP A 58 -9.42 -5.64 -1.44
CA ASP A 58 -9.69 -4.20 -1.25
C ASP A 58 -8.39 -3.40 -1.37
N VAL A 59 -8.46 -2.19 -1.93
CA VAL A 59 -7.33 -1.25 -1.95
C VAL A 59 -7.66 -0.10 -1.02
N ALA A 60 -6.82 0.11 -0.02
CA ALA A 60 -6.97 1.23 0.91
C ALA A 60 -6.46 2.53 0.27
N ASP A 61 -6.84 3.66 0.84
CA ASP A 61 -6.31 4.96 0.46
C ASP A 61 -4.80 5.02 0.72
N THR A 62 -4.13 5.94 0.01
CA THR A 62 -2.74 6.29 0.32
C THR A 62 -2.66 7.00 1.68
N LEU A 63 -1.44 7.31 2.13
CA LEU A 63 -1.25 8.07 3.36
C LEU A 63 -1.56 9.57 3.20
N ASP A 64 -2.02 9.99 2.02
CA ASP A 64 -2.38 11.38 1.74
C ASP A 64 -3.48 11.84 2.71
N GLY A 65 -3.31 13.05 3.25
CA GLY A 65 -4.22 13.62 4.25
C GLY A 65 -4.27 12.90 5.61
N HIS A 66 -3.53 11.80 5.83
CA HIS A 66 -3.61 11.05 7.08
C HIS A 66 -2.99 11.85 8.25
N PRO A 67 -3.72 12.10 9.36
CA PRO A 67 -3.25 12.95 10.47
C PRO A 67 -1.91 12.52 11.09
N GLY A 68 -1.63 11.21 11.10
CA GLY A 68 -0.38 10.67 11.60
C GLY A 68 0.86 11.14 10.81
N ILE A 69 0.72 11.47 9.52
CA ILE A 69 1.83 12.02 8.72
C ILE A 69 2.22 13.40 9.22
N LEU A 70 1.24 14.27 9.48
CA LEU A 70 1.49 15.58 10.05
C LEU A 70 2.20 15.46 11.41
N GLN A 71 1.74 14.56 12.28
CA GLN A 71 2.37 14.34 13.57
C GLN A 71 3.83 13.88 13.42
N ALA A 72 4.10 12.93 12.54
CA ALA A 72 5.45 12.44 12.27
C ALA A 72 6.38 13.56 11.74
N LEU A 73 5.88 14.44 10.88
CA LEU A 73 6.63 15.60 10.39
C LEU A 73 6.94 16.58 11.52
N LEU A 74 5.96 16.90 12.36
CA LEU A 74 6.15 17.78 13.53
C LEU A 74 7.19 17.22 14.50
N ASP A 75 7.13 15.92 14.78
CA ASP A 75 8.08 15.26 15.69
C ASP A 75 9.51 15.32 15.14
N ARG A 76 9.69 15.18 13.82
CA ARG A 76 11.00 15.32 13.17
C ARG A 76 11.57 16.73 13.32
N VAL A 77 10.75 17.77 13.14
CA VAL A 77 11.17 19.16 13.32
C VAL A 77 11.53 19.43 14.79
N ARG A 78 10.65 19.06 15.73
CA ARG A 78 10.89 19.24 17.17
C ARG A 78 12.19 18.57 17.62
N SER A 79 12.42 17.34 17.17
CA SER A 79 13.64 16.59 17.49
C SER A 79 14.95 17.26 17.02
N ARG A 80 14.87 18.25 16.13
CA ARG A 80 16.02 19.05 15.68
C ARG A 80 16.13 20.37 16.45
N LEU A 81 15.02 21.01 16.79
CA LEU A 81 15.01 22.21 17.62
C LEU A 81 15.57 21.92 19.03
N ASP A 82 15.19 20.79 19.62
CA ASP A 82 15.63 20.40 20.96
C ASP A 82 17.12 20.02 21.04
N ARG A 83 17.79 19.80 19.89
CA ARG A 83 19.24 19.53 19.82
C ARG A 83 20.09 20.79 19.62
N GLY A 84 19.44 21.93 19.36
CA GLY A 84 20.10 23.23 19.18
C GLY A 84 20.04 24.14 20.41
N ALA A 85 19.48 23.65 21.53
CA ALA A 85 19.41 24.33 22.82
C ALA A 85 20.46 23.78 23.80
#